data_AF-A0A4V0YGI7-F1
#
_entry.id   AF-A0A4V0YGI7-F1
#
_cell.length_a   1.000
_cell.length_b   1.000
_cell.length_c   1.000
_cell.angle_alpha   90.00
_cell.angle_beta   90.00
_cell.angle_gamma   90.00
#
_symmetry.space_group_name_H-M   'P 1'
#
loop_
_entity.id
_entity.type
_entity.pdbx_description
1 polymer ?
#
loop_
_entity_poly.entity_id
_entity_poly.type
_entity_poly.pdbx_seq_one_letter_code
_entity_poly.pdbx_strand_id
1 'polypeptide(L)' 'MGLDDDIKHKAEELKGKAKEAYGKATDDESTEAEGKAEQAGAKVKQAADKAKDAIKDAFDR' A
#
# COMPACT_ATOMS: atom_id res chain seq x y z
N MET A 1 -13.01 17.30 13.56
CA MET A 1 -12.64 16.21 12.64
C MET A 1 -13.42 16.49 11.37
N GLY A 2 -12.79 17.29 10.51
CA GLY A 2 -13.47 18.07 9.49
C GLY A 2 -13.27 17.48 8.11
N LEU A 3 -14.12 17.94 7.18
CA LEU A 3 -14.14 17.56 5.76
C LEU A 3 -12.76 17.52 5.10
N ASP A 4 -11.76 18.25 5.61
CA ASP A 4 -10.37 18.18 5.16
C ASP A 4 -9.77 16.77 5.22
N ASP A 5 -10.17 15.95 6.20
CA ASP A 5 -9.68 14.57 6.36
C ASP A 5 -10.33 13.65 5.32
N ASP A 6 -11.67 13.72 5.18
CA ASP A 6 -12.43 12.99 4.16
C ASP A 6 -12.02 13.37 2.73
N ILE A 7 -11.76 14.66 2.48
CA ILE A 7 -11.35 15.17 1.17
C ILE A 7 -9.92 14.73 0.86
N LYS A 8 -8.99 14.76 1.82
CA LYS A 8 -7.64 14.23 1.63
C LYS A 8 -7.68 12.73 1.33
N HIS A 9 -8.48 11.98 2.08
CA HIS A 9 -8.62 10.54 1.87
C HIS A 9 -9.18 10.21 0.48
N LYS A 10 -10.23 10.93 0.06
CA LYS A 10 -10.78 10.82 -1.30
C LYS A 10 -9.81 11.29 -2.38
N ALA A 11 -9.03 12.33 -2.11
CA ALA A 11 -8.05 12.86 -3.05
C ALA A 11 -6.90 11.87 -3.27
N GLU A 12 -6.43 11.21 -2.21
CA GLU A 12 -5.43 10.14 -2.31
C GLU A 12 -5.98 8.91 -3.06
N GLU A 13 -7.21 8.49 -2.80
CA GLU A 13 -7.86 7.42 -3.59
C GLU A 13 -8.01 7.80 -5.07
N LEU A 14 -8.45 9.03 -5.36
CA LEU A 14 -8.56 9.53 -6.73
C LEU A 14 -7.21 9.60 -7.42
N LYS A 15 -6.17 10.05 -6.71
CA LYS A 15 -4.81 10.14 -7.22
C LYS A 15 -4.21 8.76 -7.48
N GLY A 16 -4.50 7.78 -6.63
CA GLY A 16 -4.12 6.38 -6.82
C GLY A 16 -4.79 5.78 -8.05
N LYS A 17 -6.12 5.91 -8.17
CA LYS A 17 -6.87 5.45 -9.35
C LYS A 17 -6.45 6.15 -10.63
N ALA A 18 -6.15 7.45 -10.56
CA ALA A 18 -5.63 8.20 -11.69
C ALA A 18 -4.25 7.69 -12.10
N LYS A 19 -3.35 7.39 -11.16
CA LYS A 19 -2.04 6.79 -11.45
C LYS A 19 -2.16 5.40 -12.05
N GLU A 20 -3.05 4.55 -11.54
CA GLU A 20 -3.33 3.22 -12.12
C GLU A 20 -3.91 3.34 -13.53
N ALA A 21 -4.88 4.23 -13.73
CA ALA A 21 -5.49 4.45 -15.04
C ALA A 21 -4.48 5.05 -16.03
N TYR A 22 -3.62 5.96 -15.58
CA TYR A 22 -2.58 6.57 -16.40
C TYR A 22 -1.47 5.58 -16.73
N GLY A 23 -1.03 4.75 -15.77
CA GLY A 23 -0.09 3.66 -16.01
C GLY A 23 -0.61 2.65 -17.03
N LYS A 24 -1.88 2.24 -16.89
CA LYS A 24 -2.57 1.38 -17.87
C LYS A 24 -2.73 2.02 -19.24
N ALA A 25 -2.98 3.33 -19.29
CA ALA A 25 -3.21 4.05 -20.54
C ALA A 25 -1.92 4.40 -21.29
N THR A 26 -0.81 4.59 -20.57
CA THR A 26 0.51 4.87 -21.14
C THR A 26 1.29 3.59 -21.47
N ASP A 27 0.76 2.40 -21.12
CA ASP A 27 1.46 1.12 -21.28
C ASP A 27 2.82 1.15 -20.55
N ASP A 28 2.86 1.84 -19.40
CA ASP A 28 4.06 1.97 -18.58
C ASP A 28 4.10 0.79 -17.61
N GLU A 29 4.43 -0.38 -18.17
CA GLU A 29 4.49 -1.66 -17.46
C GLU A 29 5.42 -1.57 -16.23
N SER A 30 6.44 -0.71 -16.28
CA SER A 30 7.33 -0.40 -15.17
C SER A 30 6.59 0.27 -14.00
N THR A 31 5.76 1.29 -14.26
CA THR A 31 5.02 2.00 -13.20
C THR A 31 3.96 1.10 -12.55
N GLU A 32 3.24 0.28 -13.33
CA GLU A 32 2.30 -0.71 -12.77
C GLU A 32 3.00 -1.84 -12.01
N ALA A 33 4.14 -2.32 -12.52
CA ALA A 33 4.93 -3.36 -11.88
C ALA A 33 5.56 -2.87 -10.58
N GLU A 34 6.14 -1.67 -10.54
CA GLU A 34 6.67 -1.06 -9.32
C GLU A 34 5.59 -0.88 -8.27
N GLY A 35 4.40 -0.38 -8.64
CA GLY A 35 3.28 -0.22 -7.71
C GLY A 35 2.79 -1.55 -7.14
N LYS A 36 2.68 -2.60 -7.97
CA LYS A 36 2.32 -3.95 -7.50
C LYS A 36 3.42 -4.59 -6.66
N ALA A 37 4.68 -4.40 -7.03
CA ALA A 37 5.83 -4.94 -6.30
C ALA A 37 5.96 -4.27 -4.92
N GLU A 38 5.73 -2.96 -4.83
CA GLU A 38 5.74 -2.22 -3.56
C GLU A 38 4.58 -2.64 -2.66
N GLN A 39 3.37 -2.83 -3.20
CA GLN A 39 2.24 -3.38 -2.45
C GLN A 39 2.48 -4.81 -1.97
N ALA A 40 3.07 -5.65 -2.81
CA ALA A 40 3.41 -7.03 -2.44
C ALA A 40 4.50 -7.04 -1.34
N GLY A 41 5.54 -6.24 -1.50
CA GLY A 41 6.62 -6.07 -0.52
C GLY A 41 6.11 -5.55 0.82
N ALA A 42 5.19 -4.59 0.82
CA ALA A 42 4.56 -4.06 2.03
C ALA A 42 3.73 -5.13 2.75
N LYS A 43 2.91 -5.91 2.03
CA LYS A 43 2.14 -7.03 2.60
C LYS A 43 3.04 -8.11 3.20
N VAL A 44 4.13 -8.44 2.51
CA VAL A 44 5.12 -9.41 3.00
C VAL A 44 5.82 -8.90 4.26
N LYS A 45 6.25 -7.63 4.27
CA LYS A 45 6.82 -6.99 5.46
C LYS A 45 5.84 -7.02 6.63
N GLN A 46 4.59 -6.62 6.44
CA GLN A 46 3.58 -6.65 7.50
C GLN A 46 3.32 -8.05 8.04
N ALA A 47 3.25 -9.06 7.16
CA ALA A 47 3.06 -10.44 7.58
C ALA A 47 4.28 -10.97 8.36
N ALA A 48 5.49 -10.63 7.90
CA ALA A 48 6.73 -10.97 8.59
C ALA A 48 6.87 -10.27 9.95
N ASP A 49 6.46 -9.01 10.04
CA ASP A 49 6.46 -8.24 11.29
C ASP A 49 5.48 -8.85 12.30
N LYS A 50 4.24 -9.14 11.87
CA LYS A 50 3.26 -9.83 12.73
C LYS A 50 3.73 -11.21 13.18
N ALA A 51 4.37 -11.96 12.29
CA ALA A 51 4.93 -13.27 12.64
C ALA A 51 6.07 -13.13 13.65
N LYS A 52 6.98 -12.17 13.45
CA LYS A 52 8.05 -11.88 14.42
C LYS A 52 7.51 -11.42 15.76
N ASP A 53 6.52 -10.55 15.76
CA ASP A 53 5.90 -10.01 16.97
C ASP A 53 5.21 -11.12 17.76
N ALA A 54 4.44 -12.00 17.09
CA ALA A 54 3.82 -13.16 17.72
C ALA A 54 4.85 -14.18 18.25
N ILE A 55 5.96 -14.40 17.53
CA ILE A 55 7.05 -15.25 18.01
C ILE A 55 7.72 -14.65 19.24
N LYS A 56 7.96 -13.33 19.23
CA LYS A 56 8.58 -12.63 20.33
C LYS A 56 7.69 -12.64 21.57
N ASP A 57 6.40 -12.40 21.42
CA ASP A 57 5.41 -12.45 22.52
C ASP A 57 5.31 -13.86 23.14
N ALA A 58 5.42 -14.91 22.33
CA ALA A 58 5.43 -16.30 22.79
C ALA A 58 6.73 -16.71 23.52
N PHE A 59 7.86 -16.07 23.19
CA PHE A 59 9.17 -16.36 23.80
C PHE A 59 9.50 -15.46 25.01
N ASP A 60 8.88 -14.29 25.11
CA ASP A 60 9.05 -13.35 26.23
C ASP A 60 8.19 -13.74 27.45
N ARG A 61 7.27 -14.69 27.29
CA ARG A 61 6.42 -15.27 28.34
C ARG A 61 7.05 -16.46 29.05
#